data_AF-A0A524JFT7-F1
#
_entry.id   AF-A0A524JFT7-F1
#
_cell.length_a   1.000
_cell.length_b   1.000
_cell.length_c   1.000
_cell.angle_alpha   90.00
_cell.angle_beta   90.00
_cell.angle_gamma   90.00
#
_symmetry.space_group_name_H-M   'P 1'
#
loop_
_entity.id
_entity.type
_entity.pdbx_description
1 polymer ?
#
loop_
_entity_poly.entity_id
_entity_poly.type
_entity_poly.pdbx_seq_one_letter_code
_entity_poly.pdbx_strand_id
1 'polypeptide(L)'
;MLPLALSNGDVILIVFFIALPIAALAFAGAGAVYKEIGKGAFAMDHEMHPARGGAGEQVSQQVQEAEIRQMLEAKAFRQAQRGEQALDVEAEMTKLMSPKVEVRADPALVEEVRQLVVARNQRRLRSGKEPLDVEVEIARQLRDLEGLGQ
;
A
#
# COMPACT_ATOMS: atom_id res chain seq x y z
N MET A 1 -61.79 -33.32 -13.90
CA MET A 1 -60.74 -32.33 -13.59
C MET A 1 -60.77 -32.14 -12.07
N LEU A 2 -59.73 -32.57 -11.35
CA LEU A 2 -59.72 -32.47 -9.88
C LEU A 2 -59.61 -31.00 -9.46
N PRO A 3 -60.46 -30.51 -8.54
CA PRO A 3 -60.31 -29.17 -8.00
C PRO A 3 -59.08 -29.13 -7.09
N LEU A 4 -58.02 -28.46 -7.55
CA LEU A 4 -56.85 -28.18 -6.71
C LEU A 4 -57.29 -27.16 -5.65
N ALA A 5 -57.58 -27.64 -4.44
CA ALA A 5 -57.75 -26.78 -3.28
C ALA A 5 -56.37 -26.25 -2.90
N LEU A 6 -55.97 -25.11 -3.50
CA LEU A 6 -54.73 -24.41 -3.18
C LEU A 6 -54.82 -23.91 -1.74
N SER A 7 -54.15 -24.59 -0.82
CA SER A 7 -53.96 -24.10 0.54
C SER A 7 -53.02 -22.90 0.53
N ASN A 8 -53.16 -21.99 1.48
CA ASN A 8 -52.20 -20.89 1.67
C ASN A 8 -50.76 -21.42 1.81
N GLY A 9 -50.59 -22.63 2.37
CA GLY A 9 -49.30 -23.32 2.43
C GLY A 9 -48.76 -23.73 1.05
N ASP A 10 -49.63 -24.19 0.15
CA ASP A 10 -49.24 -24.54 -1.22
C ASP A 10 -48.83 -23.30 -2.03
N VAL A 11 -49.54 -22.18 -1.84
CA VAL A 11 -49.19 -20.90 -2.47
C VAL A 11 -47.79 -20.44 -2.02
N ILE A 12 -47.48 -20.53 -0.73
CA ILE A 12 -46.16 -20.17 -0.20
C ILE A 12 -45.07 -21.09 -0.79
N LEU A 13 -45.32 -22.39 -0.88
CA LEU A 13 -44.36 -23.34 -1.46
C LEU A 13 -44.12 -23.04 -2.95
N ILE A 14 -45.18 -22.81 -3.72
CA ILE A 14 -45.07 -22.46 -5.14
C ILE A 14 -44.25 -21.18 -5.32
N VAL A 15 -44.53 -20.13 -4.55
CA VAL A 15 -43.77 -18.88 -4.61
C VAL A 15 -42.31 -19.09 -4.23
N PHE A 16 -42.03 -19.88 -3.19
CA PHE A 16 -40.66 -20.16 -2.77
C PHE A 16 -39.87 -20.92 -3.84
N PHE A 17 -40.46 -21.97 -4.42
CA PHE A 17 -39.81 -22.78 -5.46
C PHE A 17 -39.61 -22.02 -6.78
N ILE A 18 -40.36 -20.95 -7.03
CA ILE A 18 -40.16 -20.07 -8.19
C ILE A 18 -39.15 -18.95 -7.87
N ALA A 19 -39.25 -18.31 -6.71
CA ALA A 19 -38.38 -17.20 -6.34
C ALA A 19 -36.92 -17.63 -6.13
N LEU A 20 -36.71 -18.82 -5.56
CA LEU A 20 -35.37 -19.33 -5.26
C LEU A 20 -34.48 -19.54 -6.51
N PRO A 21 -34.94 -20.21 -7.60
CA PRO A 21 -34.15 -20.33 -8.82
C PRO A 21 -33.95 -18.99 -9.54
N ILE A 22 -34.95 -18.09 -9.52
CA ILE A 22 -34.81 -16.74 -10.10
C ILE A 22 -33.73 -15.95 -9.36
N ALA A 23 -33.74 -15.97 -8.03
CA ALA A 23 -32.73 -15.33 -7.21
C ALA A 23 -31.33 -15.92 -7.44
N ALA A 24 -31.22 -17.25 -7.56
CA ALA A 24 -29.95 -17.91 -7.85
C ALA A 24 -29.38 -17.50 -9.22
N LEU A 25 -30.21 -17.43 -10.26
CA LEU A 25 -29.80 -16.98 -11.59
C LEU A 25 -29.39 -15.51 -11.61
N ALA A 26 -30.15 -14.63 -10.94
CA ALA A 26 -29.81 -13.22 -10.82
C ALA A 26 -28.49 -13.00 -10.07
N PHE A 27 -28.26 -13.76 -9.01
CA PHE A 27 -27.03 -13.69 -8.22
C PHE A 27 -25.82 -14.20 -9.00
N ALA A 28 -25.96 -15.28 -9.77
CA ALA A 28 -24.89 -15.82 -10.60
C ALA A 28 -24.41 -14.83 -11.69
N GLY A 29 -25.32 -14.04 -12.26
CA GLY A 29 -25.00 -13.01 -13.26
C GLY A 29 -24.31 -11.76 -12.70
N ALA A 30 -24.60 -11.39 -11.44
CA ALA A 30 -24.06 -10.18 -10.82
C ALA A 30 -22.53 -10.20 -10.70
N GLY A 31 -21.92 -11.37 -10.47
CA GLY A 31 -20.46 -11.50 -10.37
C GLY A 31 -19.72 -11.19 -11.68
N ALA A 32 -20.35 -11.36 -12.84
CA ALA A 32 -19.76 -11.02 -14.13
C ALA A 32 -19.73 -9.49 -14.36
N VAL A 33 -20.77 -8.78 -13.93
CA VAL A 33 -20.87 -7.31 -14.02
C VAL A 33 -19.78 -6.63 -13.18
N TYR A 34 -19.50 -7.14 -11.98
CA TYR A 34 -18.37 -6.64 -11.17
C TYR A 34 -17.01 -6.88 -11.82
N LYS A 35 -16.87 -7.92 -12.66
CA LYS A 35 -15.63 -8.21 -13.40
C LYS A 35 -15.43 -7.32 -14.62
N GLU A 36 -16.46 -6.64 -15.11
CA GLU A 36 -16.37 -5.70 -16.23
C GLU A 36 -16.16 -4.25 -15.78
N ILE A 37 -16.57 -3.91 -14.55
CA ILE A 37 -16.26 -2.64 -13.90
C ILE A 37 -14.72 -2.54 -13.75
N GLY A 38 -14.09 -1.72 -14.60
CA GLY A 38 -12.65 -1.49 -14.64
C GLY A 38 -11.92 -2.02 -15.88
N LYS A 39 -12.61 -2.60 -16.88
CA LYS A 39 -11.99 -3.19 -18.09
C LYS A 39 -12.30 -2.49 -19.43
N GLY A 40 -12.66 -1.20 -19.40
CA GLY A 40 -12.99 -0.43 -20.61
C GLY A 40 -11.78 0.23 -21.27
N ALA A 41 -12.00 0.99 -22.36
CA ALA A 41 -10.98 1.79 -23.06
C ALA A 41 -10.31 2.88 -22.19
N PHE A 42 -10.79 3.09 -20.97
CA PHE A 42 -10.22 3.95 -19.93
C PHE A 42 -9.68 3.15 -18.73
N ALA A 43 -9.67 1.82 -18.80
CA ALA A 43 -8.89 1.03 -17.87
C ALA A 43 -7.44 1.46 -18.07
N MET A 44 -6.88 2.11 -17.05
CA MET A 44 -5.43 2.20 -16.99
C MET A 44 -4.97 0.75 -16.83
N ASP A 45 -4.59 0.12 -17.95
CA ASP A 45 -3.44 -0.78 -17.95
C ASP A 45 -2.31 0.09 -17.41
N HIS A 46 -2.27 0.21 -16.07
CA HIS A 46 -1.00 0.18 -15.42
C HIS A 46 -0.46 -1.18 -15.88
N GLU A 47 0.31 -1.14 -16.96
CA GLU A 47 1.58 -1.82 -16.99
C GLU A 47 2.12 -1.61 -15.57
N MET A 48 1.84 -2.57 -14.69
CA MET A 48 2.60 -2.74 -13.48
C MET A 48 3.98 -2.95 -14.05
N HIS A 49 4.73 -1.86 -14.19
CA HIS A 49 6.17 -1.93 -14.28
C HIS A 49 6.52 -2.95 -13.21
N PRO A 50 7.06 -4.12 -13.62
CA PRO A 50 7.28 -5.22 -12.70
C PRO A 50 7.94 -4.61 -11.48
N ALA A 51 7.30 -4.80 -10.32
CA ALA A 51 7.76 -4.27 -9.05
C ALA A 51 9.29 -4.30 -9.07
N ARG A 52 9.88 -3.11 -9.06
CA ARG A 52 11.31 -2.82 -9.27
C ARG A 52 12.16 -3.91 -8.60
N GLY A 53 12.45 -4.94 -9.37
CA GLY A 53 12.88 -6.25 -8.87
C GLY A 53 13.37 -7.14 -10.01
N GLY A 54 13.30 -6.67 -11.25
CA GLY A 54 14.26 -7.05 -12.27
C GLY A 54 15.56 -6.35 -11.95
N ALA A 55 16.66 -7.11 -11.90
CA ALA A 55 18.02 -6.61 -11.77
C ALA A 55 18.19 -5.34 -12.61
N GLY A 56 18.09 -4.18 -11.96
CA GLY A 56 18.47 -2.93 -12.56
C GLY A 56 19.93 -3.11 -12.94
N GLU A 57 20.22 -2.85 -14.21
CA GLU A 57 21.58 -2.58 -14.63
C GLU A 57 22.22 -1.72 -13.54
N GLN A 58 23.25 -2.25 -12.89
CA GLN A 58 23.89 -1.57 -11.77
C GLN A 58 24.55 -0.32 -12.34
N VAL A 59 23.78 0.74 -12.49
CA VAL A 59 24.25 2.06 -12.87
C VAL A 59 25.31 2.39 -11.84
N SER A 60 26.55 2.57 -12.29
CA SER A 60 27.64 2.87 -11.38
C SER A 60 27.30 4.13 -10.59
N GLN A 61 27.70 4.19 -9.32
CA GLN A 61 27.42 5.34 -8.46
C GLN A 61 27.87 6.67 -9.12
N GLN A 62 28.92 6.62 -9.93
CA GLN A 62 29.41 7.76 -10.71
C GLN A 62 28.42 8.23 -11.78
N VAL A 63 27.74 7.32 -12.47
CA VAL A 63 26.71 7.68 -13.46
C VAL A 63 25.48 8.23 -12.76
N GLN A 64 25.09 7.64 -11.62
CA GLN A 64 23.98 8.14 -10.81
C GLN A 64 24.26 9.56 -10.27
N GLU A 65 25.47 9.84 -9.79
CA GLU A 65 25.86 11.17 -9.34
C GLU A 65 25.82 12.18 -10.50
N ALA A 66 26.36 11.82 -11.67
CA ALA A 66 26.36 12.69 -12.84
C ALA A 66 24.93 13.02 -13.31
N GLU A 67 24.02 12.03 -13.29
CA GLU A 67 22.61 12.23 -13.66
C GLU A 67 21.89 13.14 -12.66
N ILE A 68 22.09 12.93 -11.36
CA ILE A 68 21.51 13.77 -10.31
C ILE A 68 22.04 15.21 -10.43
N ARG A 69 23.33 15.41 -10.74
CA ARG A 69 23.92 16.74 -10.93
C ARG A 69 23.22 17.47 -12.08
N GLN A 70 23.05 16.80 -13.22
CA GLN A 70 22.37 17.38 -14.38
C GLN A 70 20.92 17.78 -14.07
N MET A 71 20.20 16.97 -13.30
CA MET A 71 18.84 17.29 -12.87
C MET A 71 18.79 18.51 -11.94
N LEU A 72 19.72 18.62 -10.99
CA LEU A 72 19.80 19.73 -10.05
C LEU A 72 20.18 21.04 -10.76
N GLU A 73 21.13 21.01 -11.70
CA GLU A 73 21.51 22.16 -12.52
C GLU A 73 20.33 22.66 -13.37
N ALA A 74 19.63 21.75 -14.04
CA ALA A 74 18.45 22.09 -14.82
C ALA A 74 17.35 22.72 -13.95
N LYS A 75 17.18 22.23 -12.71
CA LYS A 75 16.24 22.80 -11.74
C LYS A 75 16.68 24.20 -11.30
N ALA A 76 17.94 24.38 -10.93
CA ALA A 76 18.49 25.69 -10.53
C ALA A 76 18.32 26.73 -11.64
N PHE A 77 18.58 26.35 -12.90
CA PHE A 77 18.40 27.21 -14.06
C PHE A 77 16.93 27.63 -14.25
N ARG A 78 15.97 26.70 -14.13
CA ARG A 78 14.54 27.02 -14.20
C ARG A 78 14.10 27.95 -13.06
N GLN A 79 14.64 27.78 -11.86
CA GLN A 79 14.34 28.67 -10.73
C GLN A 79 14.86 30.08 -10.97
N ALA A 80 16.11 30.21 -11.45
CA ALA A 80 16.69 31.49 -11.82
C ALA A 80 15.87 32.22 -12.90
N GLN A 81 15.40 31.51 -13.92
CA GLN A 81 14.54 32.10 -14.96
C GLN A 81 13.18 32.58 -14.42
N ARG A 82 12.66 31.96 -13.35
CA ARG A 82 11.42 32.38 -12.67
C ARG A 82 11.65 33.52 -11.67
N GLY A 83 12.89 33.98 -11.49
CA GLY A 83 13.25 34.98 -10.49
C GLY A 83 13.24 34.44 -9.06
N GLU A 84 13.20 33.11 -8.89
CA GLU A 84 13.37 32.46 -7.59
C GLU A 84 14.86 32.40 -7.22
N GLN A 85 15.15 32.22 -5.94
CA GLN A 85 16.51 31.92 -5.50
C GLN A 85 16.98 30.59 -6.13
N ALA A 86 18.10 30.62 -6.83
CA ALA A 86 18.65 29.43 -7.47
C ALA A 86 19.08 28.40 -6.42
N LEU A 87 18.81 27.12 -6.70
CA LEU A 87 19.21 26.00 -5.87
C LEU A 87 20.75 25.88 -5.82
N ASP A 88 21.32 25.67 -4.64
CA ASP A 88 22.72 25.27 -4.49
C ASP A 88 22.86 23.78 -4.83
N VAL A 89 23.45 23.52 -6.01
CA VAL A 89 23.60 22.18 -6.56
C VAL A 89 24.49 21.30 -5.69
N GLU A 90 25.59 21.84 -5.15
CA GLU A 90 26.55 21.05 -4.37
C GLU A 90 26.03 20.73 -2.97
N ALA A 91 25.33 21.68 -2.35
CA ALA A 91 24.70 21.45 -1.06
C ALA A 91 23.59 20.38 -1.15
N GLU A 92 22.74 20.45 -2.18
CA GLU A 92 21.69 19.44 -2.39
C GLU A 92 22.26 18.10 -2.86
N MET A 93 23.31 18.09 -3.67
CA MET A 93 24.01 16.85 -4.02
C MET A 93 24.53 16.15 -2.77
N THR A 94 25.21 16.88 -1.89
CA THR A 94 25.74 16.34 -0.63
C THR A 94 24.63 15.77 0.23
N LYS A 95 23.50 16.48 0.33
CA LYS A 95 22.32 16.04 1.10
C LYS A 95 21.68 14.77 0.54
N LEU A 96 21.59 14.65 -0.79
CA LEU A 96 21.00 13.49 -1.46
C LEU A 96 21.93 12.27 -1.45
N MET A 97 23.24 12.49 -1.52
CA MET A 97 24.27 11.43 -1.46
C MET A 97 24.65 11.04 -0.03
N SER A 98 24.21 11.82 0.97
CA SER A 98 24.45 11.49 2.37
C SER A 98 23.75 10.16 2.70
N PRO A 99 24.42 9.26 3.45
CA PRO A 99 23.80 8.01 3.89
C PRO A 99 22.50 8.32 4.64
N LYS A 100 21.44 7.60 4.28
CA LYS A 100 20.09 7.76 4.83
C LYS A 100 20.13 7.74 6.36
N VAL A 101 19.33 8.62 6.95
CA VAL A 101 19.14 8.85 8.40
C VAL A 101 19.30 7.56 9.21
N GLU A 102 20.21 7.58 10.19
CA GLU A 102 20.38 6.49 11.14
C GLU A 102 19.13 6.36 12.02
N VAL A 103 18.22 5.48 11.60
CA VAL A 103 16.92 5.20 12.26
C VAL A 103 17.10 4.89 13.75
N ARG A 104 18.17 4.19 14.12
CA ARG A 104 18.49 3.88 15.53
C ARG A 104 19.05 5.05 16.33
N ALA A 105 19.62 6.06 15.68
CA ALA A 105 20.21 7.21 16.34
C ALA A 105 19.19 8.32 16.64
N ASP A 106 17.98 8.23 16.08
CA ASP A 106 16.90 9.19 16.34
C ASP A 106 16.13 8.83 17.62
N PRO A 107 16.32 9.59 18.73
CA PRO A 107 15.65 9.30 19.99
C PRO A 107 14.14 9.49 19.93
N ALA A 108 13.63 10.37 19.05
CA ALA A 108 12.20 10.58 18.89
C ALA A 108 11.54 9.34 18.28
N LEU A 109 12.16 8.79 17.24
CA LEU A 109 11.66 7.58 16.58
C LEU A 109 11.69 6.35 17.49
N VAL A 110 12.73 6.20 18.31
CA VAL A 110 12.81 5.11 19.30
C VAL A 110 11.63 5.18 20.29
N GLU A 111 11.25 6.39 20.72
CA GLU A 111 10.14 6.58 21.65
C GLU A 111 8.78 6.30 20.98
N GLU A 112 8.58 6.71 19.73
CA GLU A 112 7.38 6.37 18.97
C GLU A 112 7.20 4.85 18.83
N VAL A 113 8.28 4.14 18.49
CA VAL A 113 8.29 2.67 18.40
C VAL A 113 8.00 2.04 19.76
N ARG A 114 8.57 2.57 20.86
CA ARG A 114 8.27 2.12 22.23
C ARG A 114 6.77 2.22 22.53
N GLN A 115 6.15 3.37 22.22
CA GLN A 115 4.71 3.58 22.43
C GLN A 115 3.86 2.58 21.64
N LEU A 116 4.24 2.30 20.40
CA LEU A 116 3.56 1.33 19.54
C LEU A 116 3.61 -0.09 20.13
N VAL A 117 4.78 -0.51 20.63
CA VAL A 117 4.98 -1.82 21.25
C VAL A 117 4.17 -1.95 22.54
N VAL A 118 4.15 -0.92 23.38
CA VAL A 118 3.34 -0.88 24.62
C VAL A 118 1.85 -0.99 24.30
N ALA A 119 1.35 -0.23 23.33
CA ALA A 119 -0.05 -0.31 22.90
C ALA A 119 -0.40 -1.70 22.34
N ARG A 120 0.52 -2.32 21.60
CA ARG A 120 0.36 -3.70 21.10
C ARG A 120 0.27 -4.69 22.25
N ASN A 121 1.11 -4.56 23.28
CA ASN A 121 1.07 -5.41 24.46
C ASN A 121 -0.24 -5.27 25.24
N GLN A 122 -0.76 -4.06 25.40
CA GLN A 122 -2.09 -3.85 26.00
C GLN A 122 -3.19 -4.58 25.22
N ARG A 123 -3.11 -4.59 23.89
CA ARG A 123 -4.05 -5.37 23.05
C ARG A 123 -3.85 -6.89 23.23
N ARG A 124 -2.62 -7.37 23.34
CA ARG A 124 -2.30 -8.79 23.57
C ARG A 124 -2.86 -9.28 24.90
N LEU A 125 -2.66 -8.50 25.98
CA LEU A 125 -3.19 -8.79 27.31
C LEU A 125 -4.72 -8.89 27.30
N ARG A 126 -5.41 -7.95 26.64
CA ARG A 126 -6.88 -8.01 26.46
C ARG A 126 -7.35 -9.24 25.68
N SER A 127 -6.49 -9.80 24.84
CA SER A 127 -6.77 -10.99 24.04
C SER A 127 -6.29 -12.28 24.72
N GLY A 128 -5.87 -12.23 26.00
CA GLY A 128 -5.35 -13.38 26.75
C GLY A 128 -4.00 -13.91 26.24
N LYS A 129 -3.26 -13.10 25.47
CA LYS A 129 -1.93 -13.45 24.95
C LYS A 129 -0.84 -12.88 25.85
N GLU A 130 0.27 -13.60 25.95
CA GLU A 130 1.45 -13.10 26.67
C GLU A 130 2.00 -11.82 26.03
N PRO A 131 2.42 -10.84 26.85
CA PRO A 131 3.06 -9.62 26.37
C PRO A 131 4.44 -9.93 25.78
N LEU A 132 4.85 -9.14 24.79
CA LEU A 132 6.18 -9.18 24.20
C LEU A 132 7.17 -8.38 25.05
N ASP A 133 8.43 -8.77 25.04
CA ASP A 133 9.51 -7.94 25.60
C ASP A 133 9.63 -6.64 24.79
N VAL A 134 9.53 -5.51 25.49
CA VAL A 134 9.46 -4.18 24.89
C VAL A 134 10.79 -3.82 24.23
N GLU A 135 11.91 -4.03 24.91
CA GLU A 135 13.23 -3.63 24.41
C GLU A 135 13.66 -4.51 23.23
N VAL A 136 13.35 -5.81 23.29
CA VAL A 136 13.63 -6.74 22.18
C VAL A 136 12.81 -6.38 20.94
N GLU A 137 11.53 -6.06 21.10
CA GLU A 137 10.66 -5.71 19.97
C GLU A 137 10.98 -4.32 19.40
N ILE A 138 11.40 -3.35 20.22
CA ILE A 138 11.93 -2.07 19.73
C ILE A 138 13.15 -2.31 18.85
N ALA A 139 14.14 -3.06 19.34
CA ALA A 139 15.36 -3.35 18.58
C ALA A 139 15.06 -4.11 17.28
N ARG A 140 14.05 -4.98 17.29
CA ARG A 140 13.58 -5.67 16.08
C ARG A 140 12.93 -4.71 15.09
N GLN A 141 12.00 -3.87 15.53
CA GLN A 141 11.30 -2.94 14.65
C GLN A 141 12.24 -1.88 14.06
N LEU A 142 13.20 -1.37 14.83
CA LEU A 142 14.23 -0.47 14.32
C LEU A 142 15.11 -1.15 13.25
N ARG A 143 15.47 -2.42 13.45
CA ARG A 143 16.17 -3.23 12.42
C ARG A 143 15.34 -3.38 11.15
N ASP A 144 14.06 -3.69 11.30
CA ASP A 144 13.15 -3.88 10.18
C ASP A 144 12.97 -2.55 9.41
N LEU A 145 12.87 -1.42 10.10
CA LEU A 145 12.78 -0.08 9.51
C LEU A 145 14.05 0.33 8.74
N GLU A 146 15.23 0.00 9.25
CA GLU A 146 16.50 0.21 8.52
C GLU A 146 16.56 -0.63 7.25
N GLY A 147 16.10 -1.88 7.31
CA GLY A 147 16.05 -2.78 6.15
C GLY A 147 15.06 -2.35 5.06
N LEU A 148 14.00 -1.61 5.42
CA LEU A 148 13.06 -1.00 4.47
C LEU A 148 13.62 0.29 3.83
N GLY A 149 14.62 0.90 4.46
CA GLY A 149 15.26 2.13 3.98
C GLY A 149 16.36 1.89 2.94
N GLN A 150 16.86 0.65 2.82
CA GLN A 150 17.84 0.18 1.83
C GLN A 150 17.15 -0.26 0.54
#